data_AF-A0A957LTX1-F1
#
_entry.id   AF-A0A957LTX1-F1
#
_cell.length_a   1.000
_cell.length_b   1.000
_cell.length_c   1.000
_cell.angle_alpha   90.00
_cell.angle_beta   90.00
_cell.angle_gamma   90.00
#
_symmetry.space_group_name_H-M   'P 1'
#
loop_
_entity.id
_entity.type
_entity.pdbx_description
1 polymer ?
#
loop_
_entity_poly.entity_id
_entity_poly.type
_entity_poly.pdbx_seq_one_letter_code
_entity_poly.pdbx_strand_id
1 'polypeptide(L)'
;DYNAKYENEGSRLLIPAPIDDAMMAAVRDYAVRAFQALDCAGLARVDFLVDGESGAIYLNEINTMPGFTRISMYPKLWEATGVPYPELVDRLLTLAVEMHADRQANSTART
;
A
#
# COMPACT_ATOMS: atom_id res chain seq x y z
N ASP A 1 16.82 0.52 9.30
CA ASP A 1 17.28 -0.35 10.39
C ASP A 1 16.08 -1.09 10.98
N TYR A 2 16.21 -2.40 11.18
CA TYR A 2 15.19 -3.28 11.76
C TYR A 2 14.77 -2.83 13.17
N ASN A 3 15.70 -2.28 13.97
CA ASN A 3 15.42 -1.79 15.31
C ASN A 3 14.62 -0.48 15.31
N ALA A 4 14.88 0.41 14.34
CA ALA A 4 14.12 1.65 14.19
C ALA A 4 12.64 1.43 13.81
N LYS A 5 12.28 0.25 13.27
CA LYS A 5 10.90 -0.07 12.86
C LYS A 5 10.00 -0.54 14.01
N TYR A 6 10.57 -0.83 15.19
CA TYR A 6 9.81 -1.40 16.31
C TYR A 6 10.08 -0.75 17.68
N GLU A 7 11.16 0.02 17.84
CA GLU A 7 11.51 0.63 19.14
C GLU A 7 11.62 2.16 19.15
N ASN A 8 11.35 2.86 18.03
CA ASN A 8 11.52 4.31 18.03
C ASN A 8 10.29 5.06 18.57
N GLU A 9 10.42 5.58 19.79
CA GLU A 9 9.59 6.65 20.36
C GLU A 9 9.58 7.94 19.48
N GLY A 10 10.44 8.02 18.45
CA GLY A 10 10.58 9.18 17.57
C GLY A 10 9.73 9.22 16.30
N SER A 11 9.25 8.08 15.75
CA SER A 11 8.45 8.11 14.51
C SER A 11 6.97 8.22 14.82
N ARG A 12 6.37 9.40 14.60
CA ARG A 12 4.94 9.60 14.75
C ARG A 12 4.21 9.19 13.48
N LEU A 13 3.22 8.32 13.64
CA LEU A 13 2.29 7.98 12.59
C LEU A 13 1.16 9.02 12.56
N LEU A 14 1.12 9.83 11.50
CA LEU A 14 0.07 10.81 11.27
C LEU A 14 -0.82 10.30 10.13
N ILE A 15 -2.08 10.02 10.44
CA ILE A 15 -3.09 9.63 9.47
C ILE A 15 -4.33 10.53 9.70
N PRO A 16 -4.71 11.39 8.74
CA PRO A 16 -4.02 11.63 7.46
C PRO A 16 -2.66 12.33 7.66
N ALA A 17 -1.79 12.22 6.65
CA ALA A 17 -0.55 12.99 6.62
C ALA A 17 -0.87 14.50 6.53
N PRO A 18 -0.10 15.37 7.21
CA PRO A 18 -0.33 16.82 7.24
C PRO A 18 0.18 17.50 5.96
N ILE A 19 -0.40 17.15 4.81
CA ILE A 19 -0.13 17.71 3.49
C ILE A 19 -1.43 18.24 2.90
N ASP A 20 -1.35 19.16 1.93
CA ASP A 20 -2.54 19.70 1.27
C ASP A 20 -3.25 18.65 0.39
N ASP A 21 -4.50 18.95 0.02
CA ASP A 21 -5.34 18.04 -0.75
C ASP A 21 -4.78 17.78 -2.16
N ALA A 22 -4.08 18.75 -2.75
CA ALA A 22 -3.50 18.62 -4.09
C ALA A 22 -2.34 17.60 -4.09
N MET A 23 -1.46 17.69 -3.08
CA MET A 23 -0.37 16.74 -2.87
C MET A 23 -0.91 15.37 -2.49
N MET A 24 -1.93 15.30 -1.62
CA MET A 24 -2.60 14.04 -1.26
C MET A 24 -3.18 13.34 -2.51
N ALA A 25 -3.82 14.09 -3.41
CA ALA A 25 -4.35 13.56 -4.67
C ALA A 25 -3.22 13.06 -5.58
N ALA A 26 -2.14 13.83 -5.73
CA ALA A 26 -0.98 13.44 -6.54
C ALA A 26 -0.30 12.16 -6.03
N VAL A 27 -0.07 12.05 -4.71
CA VAL A 27 0.51 10.85 -4.09
C VAL A 27 -0.36 9.61 -4.35
N ARG A 28 -1.69 9.74 -4.25
CA ARG A 28 -2.63 8.65 -4.55
C ARG A 28 -2.60 8.25 -6.02
N ASP A 29 -2.60 9.21 -6.94
CA ASP A 29 -2.46 8.95 -8.39
C ASP A 29 -1.16 8.20 -8.69
N TYR A 30 -0.03 8.68 -8.17
CA TYR A 30 1.27 8.06 -8.38
C TYR A 30 1.34 6.65 -7.81
N ALA A 31 0.71 6.40 -6.65
CA ALA A 31 0.64 5.07 -6.06
C ALA A 31 -0.09 4.08 -6.98
N VAL A 32 -1.24 4.48 -7.53
CA VAL A 32 -2.02 3.66 -8.47
C VAL A 32 -1.24 3.39 -9.75
N ARG A 33 -0.64 4.43 -10.34
CA ARG A 33 0.17 4.29 -11.56
C ARG A 33 1.35 3.36 -11.36
N ALA A 34 2.05 3.47 -10.23
CA ALA A 34 3.19 2.61 -9.95
C ALA A 34 2.78 1.16 -9.69
N PHE A 35 1.65 0.95 -9.01
CA PHE A 35 1.04 -0.39 -8.83
C PHE A 35 0.72 -1.05 -10.16
N GLN A 36 0.07 -0.32 -11.08
CA GLN A 36 -0.27 -0.80 -12.42
C GLN A 36 0.97 -1.03 -13.29
N ALA A 37 1.94 -0.11 -13.28
CA ALA A 37 3.15 -0.19 -14.10
C ALA A 37 4.03 -1.41 -13.75
N LEU A 38 3.96 -1.89 -12.51
CA LEU A 38 4.66 -3.08 -12.03
C LEU A 38 3.83 -4.36 -12.08
N ASP A 39 2.63 -4.33 -12.68
CA ASP A 39 1.70 -5.47 -12.72
C ASP A 39 1.45 -6.07 -11.32
N CYS A 40 1.35 -5.20 -10.31
CA CYS A 40 1.06 -5.63 -8.95
C CYS A 40 -0.39 -6.13 -8.87
N ALA A 41 -0.65 -7.03 -7.91
CA ALA A 41 -1.97 -7.56 -7.68
C ALA A 41 -2.20 -7.83 -6.18
N GLY A 42 -3.48 -7.79 -5.76
CA GLY A 42 -3.88 -7.96 -4.36
C GLY A 42 -3.55 -6.72 -3.52
N LEU A 43 -2.31 -6.60 -3.06
CA LEU A 43 -1.89 -5.51 -2.17
C LEU A 43 -0.49 -4.98 -2.48
N ALA A 44 -0.29 -3.70 -2.19
CA ALA A 44 1.03 -3.12 -2.02
C ALA A 44 0.96 -1.90 -1.10
N ARG A 45 2.07 -1.59 -0.42
CA ARG A 45 2.29 -0.27 0.19
C ARG A 45 3.29 0.49 -0.68
N VAL A 46 2.91 1.66 -1.15
CA VAL A 46 3.77 2.53 -1.95
C VAL A 46 4.27 3.66 -1.06
N ASP A 47 5.58 3.73 -0.88
CA ASP A 47 6.22 4.71 0.00
C ASP A 47 6.82 5.84 -0.84
N PHE A 48 6.57 7.07 -0.40
CA PHE A 48 7.05 8.28 -1.06
C PHE A 48 7.94 9.09 -0.12
N LEU A 49 8.87 9.82 -0.72
CA LEU A 49 9.60 10.91 -0.07
C LEU A 49 9.08 12.23 -0.65
N VAL A 50 8.90 13.24 0.21
CA VAL A 50 8.50 14.58 -0.20
C VAL A 50 9.57 15.55 0.25
N ASP A 51 10.04 16.38 -0.69
CA ASP A 51 10.95 17.48 -0.37
C ASP A 51 10.18 18.63 0.31
N GLY A 52 10.64 19.06 1.48
CA GLY A 52 9.92 20.02 2.32
C GLY A 52 9.94 21.46 1.81
N GLU A 53 10.84 21.81 0.90
CA GLU A 53 10.96 23.17 0.34
C GLU A 53 10.23 23.28 -1.00
N SER A 54 10.51 22.36 -1.92
CA SER A 54 9.95 22.36 -3.28
C SER A 54 8.60 21.66 -3.39
N GLY A 55 8.25 20.81 -2.43
CA GLY A 55 7.08 19.93 -2.52
C GLY A 55 7.22 18.80 -3.53
N ALA A 56 8.43 18.56 -4.06
CA ALA A 56 8.66 17.50 -5.03
C ALA A 56 8.41 16.11 -4.39
N ILE A 57 7.61 15.29 -5.08
CA ILE A 57 7.25 13.93 -4.66
C ILE A 57 8.15 12.93 -5.39
N TYR A 58 8.79 12.04 -4.64
CA TYR A 58 9.66 10.98 -5.15
C TYR A 58 9.10 9.63 -4.72
N LEU A 59 8.92 8.71 -5.68
CA LEU A 59 8.62 7.31 -5.38
C LEU A 59 9.88 6.67 -4.78
N ASN A 60 9.79 6.19 -3.54
CA ASN A 60 10.92 5.58 -2.85
C ASN A 60 10.95 4.07 -3.08
N GLU A 61 9.89 3.36 -2.68
CA GLU A 61 9.79 1.91 -2.82
C GLU A 61 8.34 1.44 -2.91
N ILE A 62 8.18 0.22 -3.45
CA ILE A 62 6.90 -0.50 -3.48
C ILE A 62 7.09 -1.81 -2.73
N ASN A 63 6.29 -1.98 -1.67
CA ASN A 63 6.27 -3.18 -0.86
C ASN A 63 5.07 -4.04 -1.27
N THR A 64 5.31 -5.12 -2.03
CA THR A 64 4.27 -6.09 -2.45
C THR A 64 3.85 -7.04 -1.33
N MET A 65 4.61 -7.06 -0.23
CA MET A 65 4.25 -7.75 1.02
C MET A 65 4.64 -6.86 2.22
N PRO A 66 3.90 -5.77 2.47
CA PRO A 66 4.15 -4.89 3.60
C PRO A 66 3.87 -5.62 4.92
N GLY A 67 4.47 -5.12 6.01
CA GLY A 67 4.11 -5.56 7.35
C GLY A 67 2.59 -5.52 7.55
N PHE A 68 2.04 -6.64 8.03
CA PHE A 68 0.61 -6.90 8.06
C PHE A 68 0.05 -7.12 9.47
N THR A 69 0.80 -6.75 10.50
CA THR A 69 0.28 -6.78 11.88
C THR A 69 -0.68 -5.60 12.11
N ARG A 70 -1.52 -5.66 13.15
CA ARG A 70 -2.46 -4.57 13.49
C ARG A 70 -1.78 -3.21 13.73
N ILE A 71 -0.51 -3.21 14.12
CA ILE A 71 0.26 -1.98 14.35
C ILE A 71 1.00 -1.48 13.10
N SER A 72 1.06 -2.29 12.04
CA SER A 72 1.75 -1.95 10.81
C SER A 72 1.04 -0.83 10.04
N MET A 73 1.80 -0.11 9.22
CA MET A 73 1.29 1.01 8.42
C MET A 73 0.13 0.62 7.51
N TYR A 74 0.27 -0.49 6.76
CA TYR A 74 -0.71 -0.83 5.72
C TYR A 74 -2.13 -1.05 6.29
N PRO A 75 -2.34 -1.87 7.34
CA PRO A 75 -3.69 -2.01 7.89
C PRO A 75 -4.22 -0.74 8.58
N LYS A 76 -3.36 0.07 9.21
CA LYS A 76 -3.78 1.35 9.82
C LYS A 76 -4.27 2.38 8.80
N LEU A 77 -3.68 2.41 7.61
CA LEU A 77 -4.14 3.29 6.53
C LEU A 77 -5.55 2.91 6.06
N TRP A 78 -5.85 1.61 5.95
CA TRP A 78 -7.21 1.13 5.62
C TRP A 78 -8.22 1.37 6.73
N GLU A 79 -7.83 1.19 7.99
CA GLU A 79 -8.70 1.49 9.12
C GLU A 79 -9.12 2.96 9.13
N ALA A 80 -8.19 3.87 8.82
CA ALA A 80 -8.48 5.30 8.71
C ALA A 80 -9.39 5.68 7.52
N THR A 81 -9.57 4.79 6.53
CA THR A 81 -10.57 4.95 5.47
C THR A 81 -11.90 4.26 5.79
N GLY A 82 -12.03 3.70 6.99
CA GLY A 82 -13.24 3.02 7.45
C GLY A 82 -13.31 1.53 7.12
N VAL A 83 -12.19 0.90 6.73
CA VAL A 83 -12.10 -0.54 6.48
C VAL A 83 -11.37 -1.23 7.65
N PRO A 84 -12.08 -1.90 8.57
CA PRO A 84 -11.45 -2.57 9.71
C PRO A 84 -10.54 -3.72 9.28
N TYR A 85 -9.57 -4.06 10.13
CA TYR A 85 -8.60 -5.13 9.86
C TYR A 85 -9.22 -6.47 9.40
N PRO A 86 -10.28 -7.02 10.04
CA PRO A 86 -10.88 -8.27 9.58
C PRO A 86 -11.48 -8.17 8.17
N GLU A 87 -12.11 -7.03 7.85
CA GLU A 87 -12.69 -6.79 6.53
C GLU A 87 -11.60 -6.66 5.46
N LEU A 88 -10.49 -6.00 5.78
CA LEU A 88 -9.33 -5.92 4.89
C LEU A 88 -8.77 -7.32 4.57
N VAL A 89 -8.64 -8.19 5.57
CA VAL A 89 -8.19 -9.58 5.36
C VAL A 89 -9.16 -10.33 4.45
N ASP A 90 -10.47 -10.21 4.69
CA ASP A 90 -11.50 -10.87 3.89
C ASP A 90 -11.49 -10.42 2.42
N ARG A 91 -11.34 -9.10 2.18
CA ARG A 91 -11.19 -8.54 0.83
C ARG A 91 -9.97 -9.11 0.10
N LEU A 92 -8.83 -9.24 0.79
CA LEU A 92 -7.60 -9.78 0.19
C LEU A 92 -7.70 -11.28 -0.11
N LEU A 93 -8.37 -12.05 0.75
CA LEU A 93 -8.67 -13.45 0.48
C LEU A 93 -9.58 -13.60 -0.74
N THR A 94 -10.60 -12.76 -0.85
CA THR A 94 -11.50 -12.71 -2.01
C THR A 94 -10.73 -12.44 -3.30
N LEU A 95 -9.90 -11.40 -3.32
CA LEU A 95 -9.04 -11.08 -4.46
C LEU A 95 -8.11 -12.25 -4.84
N ALA A 96 -7.54 -12.95 -3.85
CA ALA A 96 -6.68 -14.10 -4.12
C ALA A 96 -7.43 -15.25 -4.82
N VAL A 97 -8.68 -15.52 -4.41
CA VAL A 97 -9.54 -16.53 -5.05
C VAL A 97 -9.92 -16.13 -6.48
N GLU A 98 -10.32 -14.88 -6.68
CA GLU A 98 -10.66 -14.32 -8.01
C GLU A 98 -9.46 -14.43 -8.96
N MET A 99 -8.29 -13.95 -8.54
CA MET A 99 -7.06 -14.04 -9.33
C MET A 99 -6.67 -15.49 -9.66
N HIS A 100 -6.90 -16.43 -8.73
CA HIS A 100 -6.64 -17.83 -8.99
C HIS A 100 -7.57 -18.38 -10.08
N ALA A 101 -8.87 -18.07 -10.00
CA ALA A 101 -9.85 -18.48 -10.99
C ALA A 101 -9.54 -17.90 -12.37
N ASP A 102 -9.21 -16.62 -12.45
CA ASP A 102 -8.84 -15.94 -13.71
C ASP A 102 -7.60 -16.56 -14.35
N ARG A 103 -6.59 -16.91 -13.54
CA ARG A 103 -5.39 -17.60 -14.03
C ARG A 103 -5.71 -19.00 -14.58
N GLN A 104 -6.61 -19.74 -13.93
CA GLN A 104 -7.03 -21.05 -14.44
C GLN A 104 -7.77 -20.91 -15.78
N ALA A 105 -8.70 -19.97 -15.89
CA ALA A 105 -9.47 -19.70 -17.10
C ALA A 105 -8.59 -19.26 -18.28
N ASN A 106 -7.53 -18.49 -18.00
CA ASN A 106 -6.59 -17.98 -19.00
C ASN A 106 -5.36 -18.88 -19.21
N SER A 107 -5.29 -20.04 -18.54
CA SER A 107 -4.24 -21.02 -18.78
C SER A 107 -4.54 -21.80 -20.05
N THR A 108 -4.06 -21.33 -21.19
CA THR A 108 -3.97 -22.19 -22.38
C THR A 108 -2.95 -23.27 -22.08
N ALA A 109 -3.40 -24.53 -22.02
CA ALA A 109 -2.55 -25.69 -21.84
C ALA A 109 -1.37 -25.63 -22.82
N ARG A 110 -0.16 -25.37 -22.29
CA ARG A 110 1.07 -25.80 -22.96
C ARG A 110 1.04 -27.32 -22.93
N THR A 111 0.46 -27.90 -23.98
CA THR A 111 0.60 -29.32 -24.31
C THR A 111 1.89 -29.49 -25.07
#